data_AF-A0A2G6V8L4-F1
#
_entry.id   AF-A0A2G6V8L4-F1
#
_cell.length_a   1.000
_cell.length_b   1.000
_cell.length_c   1.000
_cell.angle_alpha   90.00
_cell.angle_beta   90.00
_cell.angle_gamma   90.00
#
_symmetry.space_group_name_H-M   'P 1'
#
loop_
_entity.id
_entity.type
_entity.pdbx_description
1 polymer ?
#
loop_
_entity_poly.entity_id
_entity_poly.type
_entity_poly.pdbx_seq_one_letter_code
_entity_poly.pdbx_strand_id
1 'polypeptide(L)'
;MSKKQIENRDDVSFLVHRFYEKIRADEEIGFYFNEMIKDWDSHLEKLTDFWEMNLFGVKKYDGNPIAVHNEVDAHFKGQITSNEFGIWLNHWFQTLEEYFEGENVEILKRRARKMSTFLYMSMFEHRKKLPENPLE
;
A
#
# COMPACT_ATOMS: atom_id res chain seq x y z
N MET A 1 3.41 -21.49 13.48
CA MET A 1 4.43 -20.74 14.26
C MET A 1 3.70 -19.86 15.27
N SER A 2 4.31 -19.54 16.42
CA SER A 2 3.75 -18.53 17.33
C SER A 2 3.85 -17.16 16.67
N LYS A 3 2.81 -16.34 16.79
CA LYS A 3 2.85 -14.93 16.36
C LYS A 3 3.80 -14.17 17.28
N LYS A 4 4.36 -13.07 16.77
CA LYS A 4 5.25 -12.18 17.52
C LYS A 4 4.74 -10.73 17.51
N GLN A 5 5.29 -9.89 18.37
CA GLN A 5 5.05 -8.44 18.28
C GLN A 5 5.92 -7.80 17.20
N ILE A 6 5.50 -6.62 16.73
CA ILE A 6 6.27 -5.77 15.80
C ILE A 6 7.03 -4.76 16.65
N GLU A 7 8.35 -4.93 16.78
CA GLU A 7 9.14 -4.16 17.75
C GLU A 7 10.23 -3.31 17.09
N ASN A 8 10.63 -3.65 15.86
CA ASN A 8 11.74 -3.02 15.18
C ASN A 8 11.56 -3.00 13.64
N ARG A 9 12.54 -2.43 12.94
CA ARG A 9 12.54 -2.34 11.47
C ARG A 9 12.52 -3.70 10.78
N ASP A 10 13.24 -4.69 11.30
CA ASP A 10 13.33 -6.01 10.68
C ASP A 10 11.95 -6.70 10.66
N ASP A 11 11.14 -6.46 11.69
CA ASP A 11 9.75 -6.93 11.75
C ASP A 11 8.86 -6.26 10.71
N VAL A 12 9.04 -4.94 10.52
CA VAL A 12 8.34 -4.19 9.48
C VAL A 12 8.77 -4.65 8.10
N SER A 13 10.07 -4.88 7.89
CA SER A 13 10.60 -5.39 6.63
C SER A 13 10.01 -6.76 6.32
N PHE A 14 10.02 -7.68 7.28
CA PHE A 14 9.39 -9.00 7.12
C PHE A 14 7.90 -8.89 6.78
N LEU A 15 7.15 -8.05 7.49
CA LEU A 15 5.73 -7.80 7.21
C LEU A 15 5.53 -7.30 5.78
N VAL A 16 6.30 -6.30 5.34
CA VAL A 16 6.19 -5.71 4.00
C VAL A 16 6.50 -6.75 2.92
N HIS A 17 7.56 -7.54 3.09
CA HIS A 17 7.91 -8.59 2.13
C HIS A 17 6.82 -9.65 2.01
N ARG A 18 6.31 -10.18 3.13
CA ARG A 18 5.22 -11.18 3.13
C ARG A 18 3.93 -10.64 2.54
N PHE A 19 3.64 -9.38 2.82
CA PHE A 19 2.47 -8.72 2.27
C PHE A 19 2.58 -8.59 0.74
N TYR A 20 3.70 -8.12 0.22
CA TYR A 20 3.88 -7.94 -1.22
C TYR A 20 4.10 -9.24 -1.99
N GLU A 21 4.55 -10.32 -1.36
CA GLU A 21 4.48 -11.67 -1.94
C GLU A 21 3.02 -12.02 -2.31
N LYS A 22 2.06 -11.74 -1.42
CA LYS A 22 0.64 -11.97 -1.69
C LYS A 22 0.10 -11.03 -2.78
N ILE A 23 0.42 -9.74 -2.70
CA ILE A 23 -0.02 -8.75 -3.69
C ILE A 23 0.44 -9.12 -5.10
N ARG A 24 1.71 -9.53 -5.27
CA ARG A 24 2.28 -9.87 -6.58
C ARG A 24 1.64 -11.09 -7.22
N ALA A 25 1.14 -12.01 -6.40
CA ALA A 25 0.49 -13.24 -6.83
C ALA A 25 -1.03 -13.08 -7.00
N ASP A 26 -1.62 -11.97 -6.55
CA ASP A 26 -3.06 -11.74 -6.65
C ASP A 26 -3.48 -11.49 -8.10
N GLU A 27 -4.50 -12.22 -8.55
CA GLU A 27 -4.97 -12.19 -9.95
C GLU A 27 -5.70 -10.88 -10.30
N GLU A 28 -6.32 -10.21 -9.32
CA GLU A 28 -7.10 -8.99 -9.56
C GLU A 28 -6.21 -7.74 -9.48
N ILE A 29 -5.34 -7.66 -8.47
CA ILE A 29 -4.56 -6.44 -8.23
C ILE A 29 -3.08 -6.55 -8.58
N GLY A 30 -2.54 -7.77 -8.68
CA GLY A 30 -1.10 -7.98 -8.83
C GLY A 30 -0.51 -7.35 -10.10
N PHE A 31 -1.29 -7.28 -11.18
CA PHE A 31 -0.83 -6.70 -12.44
C PHE A 31 -0.53 -5.19 -12.33
N TYR A 32 -1.31 -4.41 -11.56
CA TYR A 32 -1.05 -2.98 -11.34
C TYR A 32 0.35 -2.75 -10.75
N PHE A 33 0.74 -3.59 -9.80
CA PHE A 33 2.03 -3.50 -9.13
C PHE A 33 3.16 -4.04 -10.00
N ASN A 34 2.98 -5.21 -10.61
CA ASN A 34 3.99 -5.86 -11.44
C ASN A 34 4.30 -5.04 -12.71
N GLU A 35 3.34 -4.29 -13.23
CA GLU A 35 3.56 -3.38 -14.36
C GLU A 35 4.30 -2.11 -13.95
N MET A 36 3.91 -1.48 -12.84
CA MET A 36 4.48 -0.18 -12.41
C MET A 36 5.84 -0.31 -11.72
N ILE A 37 6.10 -1.42 -11.01
CA ILE A 37 7.32 -1.61 -10.22
C ILE A 37 8.31 -2.46 -11.01
N LYS A 38 9.47 -1.86 -11.34
CA LYS A 38 10.55 -2.57 -12.04
C LYS A 38 11.62 -3.08 -11.08
N ASP A 39 12.04 -2.24 -10.13
CA ASP A 39 12.98 -2.60 -9.07
C ASP A 39 12.20 -2.89 -7.79
N TRP A 40 11.95 -4.18 -7.56
CA TRP A 40 11.19 -4.65 -6.39
C TRP A 40 11.96 -4.48 -5.08
N ASP A 41 13.27 -4.72 -5.08
CA ASP A 41 14.06 -4.64 -3.85
C ASP A 41 14.09 -3.21 -3.32
N SER A 42 14.36 -2.24 -4.21
CA SER A 42 14.30 -0.81 -3.84
C SER A 42 12.90 -0.37 -3.42
N HIS A 43 11.85 -0.92 -4.05
CA HIS A 43 10.47 -0.59 -3.69
C HIS A 43 10.10 -1.10 -2.29
N LEU A 44 10.47 -2.35 -1.97
CA LEU A 44 10.19 -2.95 -0.66
C LEU A 44 10.96 -2.23 0.46
N GLU A 45 12.18 -1.78 0.20
CA GLU A 45 12.94 -0.96 1.17
C GLU A 45 12.25 0.39 1.45
N LYS A 46 11.83 1.09 0.39
CA LYS A 46 11.06 2.35 0.52
C LYS A 46 9.76 2.16 1.30
N LEU A 47 9.06 1.05 1.08
CA LEU A 47 7.83 0.75 1.82
C LEU A 47 8.09 0.33 3.25
N THR A 48 9.23 -0.30 3.52
CA THR A 48 9.70 -0.55 4.89
C THR A 48 9.94 0.78 5.60
N ASP A 49 10.61 1.75 4.97
CA ASP A 49 10.77 3.11 5.51
C ASP A 49 9.43 3.80 5.78
N PHE A 50 8.49 3.68 4.84
CA PHE A 50 7.16 4.24 4.99
C PHE A 50 6.43 3.67 6.22
N TRP A 51 6.39 2.35 6.37
CA TRP A 51 5.69 1.72 7.48
C TRP A 51 6.44 1.87 8.82
N GLU A 52 7.78 1.87 8.81
CA GLU A 52 8.59 2.17 10.00
C GLU A 52 8.34 3.60 10.48
N MET A 53 8.34 4.59 9.57
CA MET A 53 8.00 5.97 9.88
C MET A 53 6.58 6.06 10.43
N ASN A 54 5.61 5.43 9.76
CA ASN A 54 4.22 5.49 10.20
C ASN A 54 4.05 4.85 11.57
N LEU A 55 4.73 3.74 11.87
CA LEU A 55 4.60 3.01 13.12
C LEU A 55 5.34 3.69 14.27
N PHE A 56 6.64 3.93 14.10
CA PHE A 56 7.58 4.34 15.14
C PHE A 56 7.97 5.83 15.08
N GLY A 57 7.54 6.57 14.05
CA GLY A 57 7.77 8.02 13.95
C GLY A 57 9.17 8.41 13.48
N VAL A 58 9.97 7.47 12.98
CA VAL A 58 11.31 7.75 12.44
C VAL A 58 11.21 8.49 11.08
N LYS A 59 11.91 9.62 10.91
CA LYS A 59 11.87 10.40 9.65
C LYS A 59 12.77 9.76 8.59
N LYS A 60 12.29 8.71 7.91
CA LYS A 60 13.02 8.03 6.81
C LYS A 60 12.32 8.04 5.45
N TYR A 61 11.04 8.35 5.40
CA TYR A 61 10.28 8.41 4.15
C TYR A 61 9.96 9.86 3.77
N ASP A 62 10.27 10.23 2.53
CA ASP A 62 10.10 11.60 1.99
C ASP A 62 9.17 11.67 0.76
N GLY A 63 8.56 10.55 0.38
CA GLY A 63 7.71 10.47 -0.81
C GLY A 63 6.33 11.11 -0.63
N ASN A 64 5.61 11.24 -1.75
CA ASN A 64 4.22 11.71 -1.76
C ASN A 64 3.28 10.59 -2.27
N PRO A 65 2.69 9.79 -1.36
CA PRO A 65 1.80 8.69 -1.75
C PRO A 65 0.62 9.17 -2.60
N ILE A 66 0.04 10.33 -2.29
CA ILE A 66 -1.12 10.86 -3.02
C ILE A 66 -0.78 11.08 -4.49
N ALA A 67 0.34 11.75 -4.79
CA ALA A 67 0.76 12.02 -6.16
C ALA A 67 0.97 10.71 -6.93
N VAL A 68 1.71 9.76 -6.35
CA VAL A 68 2.01 8.47 -6.99
C VAL A 68 0.72 7.67 -7.28
N HIS A 69 -0.25 7.62 -6.35
CA HIS A 69 -1.48 6.88 -6.59
C HIS A 69 -2.36 7.55 -7.65
N ASN A 70 -2.40 8.88 -7.72
CA ASN A 70 -3.08 9.59 -8.81
C ASN A 70 -2.42 9.32 -10.17
N GLU A 71 -1.08 9.25 -10.24
CA GLU A 71 -0.32 8.92 -11.46
C GLU A 71 -0.58 7.48 -11.92
N VAL A 72 -0.53 6.52 -10.99
CA VAL A 72 -0.84 5.11 -11.26
C VAL A 72 -2.27 4.99 -11.78
N ASP A 73 -3.24 5.65 -11.14
CA ASP A 73 -4.62 5.65 -11.59
C ASP A 73 -4.79 6.21 -13.01
N ALA A 74 -4.11 7.31 -13.33
CA ALA A 74 -4.12 7.90 -14.65
C ALA A 74 -3.51 6.97 -15.71
N HIS A 75 -2.41 6.29 -15.38
CA HIS A 75 -1.79 5.27 -16.24
C HIS A 75 -2.78 4.15 -16.58
N PHE A 76 -3.53 3.68 -15.58
CA PHE A 76 -4.60 2.68 -15.76
C PHE A 76 -5.96 3.28 -16.12
N LYS A 77 -5.99 4.52 -16.63
CA LYS A 77 -7.19 5.18 -17.18
C LYS A 77 -8.37 5.24 -16.19
N GLY A 78 -8.08 5.41 -14.90
CA GLY A 78 -9.10 5.54 -13.84
C GLY A 78 -9.80 4.24 -13.46
N GLN A 79 -9.24 3.07 -13.82
CA GLN A 79 -9.86 1.77 -13.59
C GLN A 79 -9.72 1.24 -12.15
N ILE A 80 -8.87 1.85 -11.32
CA ILE A 80 -8.70 1.42 -9.92
C ILE A 80 -9.91 1.89 -9.11
N THR A 81 -10.67 0.97 -8.54
CA THR A 81 -11.88 1.27 -7.77
C THR A 81 -11.65 1.01 -6.27
N SER A 82 -12.71 1.19 -5.48
CA SER A 82 -12.69 0.78 -4.07
C SER A 82 -12.48 -0.73 -3.89
N ASN A 83 -12.78 -1.56 -4.90
CA ASN A 83 -12.56 -3.00 -4.86
C ASN A 83 -11.07 -3.34 -4.68
N GLU A 84 -10.21 -2.76 -5.52
CA GLU A 84 -8.77 -3.01 -5.51
C GLU A 84 -8.13 -2.61 -4.17
N PHE A 85 -8.57 -1.49 -3.60
CA PHE A 85 -8.18 -1.08 -2.25
C PHE A 85 -8.67 -2.05 -1.17
N GLY A 86 -9.87 -2.61 -1.33
CA GLY A 86 -10.41 -3.64 -0.44
C GLY A 86 -9.55 -4.91 -0.44
N ILE A 87 -9.13 -5.37 -1.61
CA ILE A 87 -8.25 -6.54 -1.76
C ILE A 87 -6.88 -6.28 -1.14
N TRP A 88 -6.30 -5.12 -1.41
CA TRP A 88 -5.04 -4.70 -0.80
C TRP A 88 -5.13 -4.69 0.74
N LEU A 89 -6.21 -4.13 1.31
CA LEU A 89 -6.44 -4.11 2.76
C LEU A 89 -6.65 -5.51 3.34
N ASN A 90 -7.33 -6.38 2.62
CA ASN A 90 -7.53 -7.77 3.04
C ASN A 90 -6.20 -8.51 3.14
N HIS A 91 -5.35 -8.44 2.12
CA HIS A 91 -4.00 -9.02 2.17
C HIS A 91 -3.15 -8.44 3.30
N TRP A 92 -3.29 -7.13 3.56
CA TRP A 92 -2.57 -6.46 4.65
C TRP A 92 -2.98 -7.03 6.01
N PHE A 93 -4.29 -7.16 6.27
CA PHE A 93 -4.78 -7.69 7.54
C PHE A 93 -4.47 -9.17 7.69
N GLN A 94 -4.64 -9.96 6.63
CA GLN A 94 -4.28 -11.37 6.65
C GLN A 94 -2.80 -11.55 7.00
N THR A 95 -1.91 -10.77 6.41
CA THR A 95 -0.47 -10.86 6.70
C THR A 95 -0.16 -10.47 8.15
N LEU A 96 -0.74 -9.37 8.63
CA LEU A 96 -0.61 -8.98 10.04
C LEU A 96 -1.11 -10.07 10.99
N GLU A 97 -2.28 -10.65 10.72
CA GLU A 97 -2.90 -11.66 11.57
C GLU A 97 -2.21 -13.02 11.46
N GLU A 98 -1.53 -13.33 10.36
CA GLU A 98 -0.80 -14.58 10.19
C GLU A 98 0.50 -14.60 11.01
N TYR A 99 1.21 -13.47 11.05
CA TYR A 99 2.57 -13.41 11.60
C TYR A 99 2.69 -12.66 12.92
N PHE A 100 1.77 -11.73 13.21
CA PHE A 100 1.95 -10.77 14.30
C PHE A 100 0.75 -10.66 15.25
N GLU A 101 1.02 -10.14 16.45
CA GLU A 101 0.05 -9.81 17.47
C GLU A 101 0.45 -8.56 18.27
N GLY A 102 -0.44 -8.08 19.14
CA GLY A 102 -0.20 -6.91 19.98
C GLY A 102 -0.67 -5.57 19.41
N GLU A 103 -0.43 -4.50 20.15
CA GLU A 103 -1.01 -3.16 19.88
C GLU A 103 -0.59 -2.60 18.50
N ASN A 104 0.66 -2.83 18.10
CA ASN A 104 1.19 -2.34 16.83
C ASN A 104 0.45 -2.93 15.61
N VAL A 105 -0.09 -4.15 15.71
CA VAL A 105 -0.94 -4.74 14.66
C VAL A 105 -2.21 -3.91 14.48
N GLU A 106 -2.92 -3.60 15.57
CA GLU A 106 -4.16 -2.84 15.51
C GLU A 106 -3.94 -1.38 15.09
N ILE A 107 -2.79 -0.80 15.49
CA ILE A 107 -2.34 0.50 14.99
C ILE A 107 -2.14 0.47 13.47
N LEU A 108 -1.43 -0.52 12.93
CA LEU A 108 -1.18 -0.64 11.49
C LEU A 108 -2.46 -0.90 10.71
N LYS A 109 -3.37 -1.76 11.21
CA LYS A 109 -4.69 -1.98 10.57
C LYS A 109 -5.46 -0.66 10.45
N ARG A 110 -5.55 0.10 11.54
CA ARG A 110 -6.26 1.39 11.56
C ARG A 110 -5.63 2.42 10.63
N ARG A 111 -4.30 2.55 10.64
CA ARG A 111 -3.55 3.48 9.78
C ARG A 111 -3.72 3.11 8.30
N ALA A 112 -3.64 1.83 7.95
CA ALA A 112 -3.84 1.35 6.60
C ALA A 112 -5.25 1.66 6.07
N ARG A 113 -6.31 1.39 6.86
CA ARG A 113 -7.70 1.74 6.49
C ARG A 113 -7.84 3.23 6.21
N LYS A 114 -7.34 4.05 7.13
CA LYS A 114 -7.39 5.51 7.01
C LYS A 114 -6.69 5.96 5.72
N MET A 115 -5.47 5.50 5.49
CA MET A 115 -4.68 5.83 4.29
C MET A 115 -5.39 5.41 3.00
N SER A 116 -5.91 4.18 2.95
CA SER A 116 -6.66 3.66 1.79
C SER A 116 -7.84 4.56 1.44
N THR A 117 -8.64 4.99 2.43
CA THR A 117 -9.74 5.93 2.18
C THR A 117 -9.26 7.26 1.61
N PHE A 118 -8.21 7.85 2.19
CA PHE A 118 -7.70 9.15 1.72
C PHE A 118 -7.12 9.07 0.30
N LEU A 119 -6.37 8.02 -0.01
CA LEU A 119 -5.78 7.83 -1.34
C LEU A 119 -6.88 7.62 -2.40
N TYR A 120 -7.87 6.78 -2.12
CA TYR A 120 -8.97 6.56 -3.04
C TYR A 120 -9.79 7.84 -3.28
N MET A 121 -10.10 8.59 -2.22
CA MET A 121 -10.78 9.88 -2.35
C MET A 121 -9.96 10.87 -3.19
N SER A 122 -8.64 10.93 -2.99
CA SER A 122 -7.78 11.78 -3.82
C SER A 122 -7.83 11.40 -5.29
N MET A 123 -7.72 10.10 -5.61
CA MET A 123 -7.80 9.63 -7.00
C MET A 123 -9.14 9.99 -7.62
N PHE A 124 -10.23 9.78 -6.89
CA PHE A 124 -11.57 10.14 -7.35
C PHE A 124 -11.71 11.66 -7.64
N GLU A 125 -11.21 12.52 -6.75
CA GLU A 125 -11.20 13.97 -6.97
C GLU A 125 -10.23 14.40 -8.08
N HIS A 126 -9.13 13.67 -8.27
CA HIS A 126 -8.18 13.91 -9.35
C HIS A 126 -8.81 13.64 -10.72
N ARG A 127 -9.57 12.54 -10.86
CA ARG A 127 -10.31 12.20 -12.10
C ARG A 127 -11.24 13.32 -12.55
N LYS A 128 -11.98 13.93 -11.62
CA LYS A 128 -12.92 15.02 -11.91
C LYS A 128 -12.26 16.28 -12.50
N LYS A 129 -10.95 16.43 -12.29
CA LYS A 129 -10.18 17.58 -12.78
C LYS A 129 -9.56 17.33 -14.15
N LEU A 130 -9.57 16.08 -14.62
CA LEU A 130 -9.13 15.76 -15.97
C LEU A 130 -10.24 16.17 -16.95
N PRO A 131 -9.93 16.84 -18.07
CA PRO A 131 -10.93 17.20 -19.06
C PRO A 131 -11.59 15.93 -19.61
N GLU A 132 -12.92 15.94 -19.73
CA GLU A 132 -13.65 14.94 -20.51
C GLU A 132 -13.17 15.06 -21.97
N ASN A 133 -12.26 14.18 -22.35
CA ASN A 133 -11.71 14.01 -23.70
C ASN A 133 -10.56 14.96 -24.15
N PRO A 134 -9.28 14.53 -24.07
CA PRO A 134 -8.16 15.23 -24.69
C PRO A 134 -7.92 14.91 -26.18
N LEU A 135 -8.71 14.04 -26.81
CA LEU A 135 -8.43 13.53 -28.15
C LEU A 135 -9.68 13.53 -29.04
N GLU A 136 -9.95 14.68 -29.66
CA GLU A 136 -10.42 14.79 -31.05
C GLU A 136 -9.35 15.51 -31.88
#